data_AF-A0A6I1GBX6-F1
#
_entry.id   AF-A0A6I1GBX6-F1
#
_cell.length_a   1.000
_cell.length_b   1.000
_cell.length_c   1.000
_cell.angle_alpha   90.00
_cell.angle_beta   90.00
_cell.angle_gamma   90.00
#
_symmetry.space_group_name_H-M   'P 1'
#
loop_
_entity.id
_entity.type
_entity.pdbx_description
1 polymer ?
#
loop_
_entity_poly.entity_id
_entity_poly.type
_entity_poly.pdbx_seq_one_letter_code
_entity_poly.pdbx_strand_id
1 'polypeptide(L)'
;MATITLRKVPDECVEILKKAAKNNNRSMEAEAKSVLEEFTAQYAAHKIVTNADLVQEMWRLLDGHGLDEDEELVPPRNTYDTEPRPVDFGDDDDCA
;
A
#
# COMPACT_ATOMS: atom_id res chain seq x y z
N MET A 1 22.01 -9.62 12.27
CA MET A 1 21.10 -9.82 13.41
C MET A 1 21.16 -8.57 14.26
N ALA A 2 20.01 -7.97 14.54
CA ALA A 2 19.91 -6.89 15.51
C ALA A 2 19.34 -7.45 16.81
N THR A 3 19.85 -6.99 17.94
CA THR A 3 19.41 -7.40 19.28
C THR A 3 18.91 -6.17 20.02
N ILE A 4 17.74 -6.27 20.65
CA ILE A 4 17.13 -5.20 21.43
C ILE A 4 16.91 -5.70 22.85
N THR A 5 17.37 -4.95 23.85
CA THR A 5 17.15 -5.27 25.26
C THR A 5 16.08 -4.36 25.86
N LEU A 6 14.98 -4.94 26.31
CA LEU A 6 13.92 -4.22 27.02
C LEU A 6 14.15 -4.35 28.53
N ARG A 7 14.25 -3.22 29.24
CA ARG A 7 14.42 -3.18 30.70
C ARG A 7 13.22 -2.52 31.35
N LYS A 8 12.96 -2.86 32.62
CA LYS A 8 11.85 -2.31 33.43
C LYS A 8 10.47 -2.53 32.79
N VAL A 9 10.28 -3.70 32.19
CA VAL A 9 8.96 -4.11 31.70
C VAL A 9 8.10 -4.45 32.91
N PRO A 10 6.85 -3.95 33.01
CA PRO A 10 5.95 -4.32 34.09
C PRO A 10 5.72 -5.84 34.13
N ASP A 11 5.64 -6.41 35.33
CA ASP A 11 5.47 -7.87 35.51
C ASP A 11 4.18 -8.37 34.85
N GLU A 12 3.11 -7.57 34.87
CA GLU A 12 1.84 -7.87 34.19
C GLU A 12 2.04 -8.10 32.69
N CYS A 13 2.83 -7.25 32.02
CA CYS A 13 3.12 -7.40 30.60
C CYS A 13 3.95 -8.65 30.32
N VAL A 14 4.88 -9.00 31.21
CA VAL A 14 5.71 -10.21 31.09
C VAL A 14 4.84 -11.47 31.20
N GLU A 15 3.88 -11.50 32.12
CA GLU A 15 2.96 -12.64 32.28
C GLU A 15 2.01 -12.79 31.09
N ILE A 16 1.53 -11.67 30.53
CA ILE A 16 0.72 -11.69 29.30
C ILE A 16 1.53 -12.27 28.14
N LEU A 17 2.78 -11.82 27.96
CA LEU A 17 3.69 -12.33 26.92
C LEU A 17 3.99 -13.82 27.10
N LYS A 18 4.24 -14.29 28.33
CA LYS A 18 4.43 -15.72 28.63
C LYS A 18 3.21 -16.54 28.25
N LYS A 19 2.01 -16.05 28.58
CA LYS A 19 0.75 -16.74 28.27
C LYS A 19 0.51 -16.82 26.76
N ALA A 20 0.73 -15.72 26.04
CA ALA A 20 0.62 -15.67 24.58
C ALA A 20 1.61 -16.63 23.91
N ALA A 21 2.88 -16.59 24.32
CA ALA A 21 3.91 -17.49 23.80
C ALA A 21 3.57 -18.97 24.03
N LYS A 22 3.05 -19.31 25.22
CA LYS A 22 2.62 -20.68 25.55
C LYS A 22 1.44 -21.14 24.70
N ASN A 23 0.44 -20.26 24.47
CA ASN A 23 -0.71 -20.57 23.63
C ASN A 23 -0.30 -20.79 22.16
N ASN A 24 0.68 -20.03 21.68
CA ASN A 24 1.17 -20.08 20.31
C ASN A 24 2.28 -21.13 20.10
N ASN A 25 2.64 -21.91 21.12
CA ASN A 25 3.76 -22.88 21.11
C ASN A 25 5.08 -22.25 20.61
N ARG A 26 5.36 -21.02 21.03
CA ARG A 26 6.54 -20.24 20.63
C ARG A 26 7.38 -19.85 21.84
N SER A 27 8.64 -19.49 21.60
CA SER A 27 9.47 -18.86 22.63
C SER A 27 8.98 -17.44 22.90
N MET A 28 9.23 -16.94 24.11
CA MET A 28 8.87 -15.56 24.48
C MET A 28 9.54 -14.52 23.57
N GLU A 29 10.78 -14.78 23.16
CA GLU A 29 11.51 -13.92 22.23
C GLU A 29 10.84 -13.89 20.86
N ALA A 30 10.43 -15.05 20.33
CA ALA A 30 9.74 -15.14 19.05
C ALA A 30 8.37 -14.44 19.09
N GLU A 31 7.65 -14.57 20.20
CA GLU A 31 6.38 -13.87 20.40
C GLU A 31 6.56 -12.36 20.47
N ALA A 32 7.53 -11.88 21.27
CA ALA A 32 7.85 -10.47 21.37
C ALA A 32 8.29 -9.88 20.01
N LYS A 33 9.08 -10.65 19.24
CA LYS A 33 9.46 -10.28 17.87
C LYS A 33 8.23 -10.15 16.96
N SER A 34 7.33 -11.12 17.00
CA SER A 34 6.10 -11.11 16.19
C SER A 34 5.23 -9.91 16.50
N VAL A 35 5.02 -9.59 17.78
CA VAL A 35 4.22 -8.43 18.21
C VAL A 35 4.85 -7.12 17.75
N LEU A 36 6.18 -6.99 17.88
CA LEU A 36 6.90 -5.80 17.44
C LEU A 36 6.86 -5.64 15.91
N GLU A 37 6.97 -6.74 15.16
CA GLU A 37 6.87 -6.73 13.70
C GLU A 37 5.46 -6.32 13.25
N GLU A 38 4.42 -6.87 13.87
CA GLU A 38 3.04 -6.52 13.56
C GLU A 38 2.75 -5.04 13.83
N PHE A 39 3.14 -4.54 15.00
CA PHE A 39 2.98 -3.12 15.34
C PHE A 39 3.77 -2.21 14.39
N THR A 40 5.00 -2.59 14.03
CA THR A 40 5.83 -1.80 13.12
C THR A 40 5.25 -1.81 11.71
N ALA A 41 4.73 -2.94 11.24
CA ALA A 41 4.07 -3.04 9.95
C ALA A 41 2.79 -2.18 9.91
N GLN A 42 1.98 -2.21 10.96
CA GLN A 42 0.80 -1.35 11.10
C GLN A 42 1.17 0.13 11.14
N TYR A 43 2.20 0.50 11.92
CA TYR A 43 2.69 1.87 11.98
C TYR A 43 3.26 2.33 10.65
N ALA A 44 4.03 1.49 9.96
CA ALA A 44 4.54 1.78 8.62
C ALA A 44 3.41 1.94 7.62
N ALA A 45 2.41 1.04 7.61
CA ALA A 45 1.25 1.16 6.74
C ALA A 45 0.48 2.46 7.02
N HIS A 46 0.21 2.77 8.29
CA HIS A 46 -0.49 3.99 8.67
C HIS A 46 0.31 5.25 8.32
N LYS A 47 1.63 5.24 8.55
CA LYS A 47 2.54 6.35 8.22
C LYS A 47 2.74 6.52 6.72
N ILE A 48 2.80 5.42 5.96
CA ILE A 48 2.85 5.44 4.50
C ILE A 48 1.52 5.97 3.97
N VAL A 49 0.38 5.53 4.51
CA VAL A 49 -0.95 6.06 4.11
C VAL A 49 -1.14 7.53 4.50
N THR A 50 -0.53 8.00 5.59
CA THR A 50 -0.60 9.43 5.98
C THR A 50 0.44 10.31 5.29
N ASN A 51 1.63 9.81 4.95
CA ASN A 51 2.58 10.50 4.07
C ASN A 51 2.13 10.44 2.60
N ALA A 52 1.46 9.37 2.21
CA ALA A 52 0.75 9.23 0.95
C ALA A 52 -0.70 9.68 1.16
N ASP A 53 -0.88 10.91 1.65
CA ASP A 53 -2.04 11.69 1.24
C ASP A 53 -1.94 11.79 -0.29
N LEU A 54 -2.47 10.76 -0.95
CA LEU A 54 -2.30 10.49 -2.37
C LEU A 54 -2.66 11.73 -3.17
N VAL A 55 -3.71 12.43 -2.72
CA VAL A 55 -4.18 13.67 -3.31
C VAL A 55 -3.10 14.74 -3.16
N GLN A 56 -2.56 14.95 -1.96
CA GLN A 56 -1.53 15.96 -1.72
C GLN A 56 -0.21 15.69 -2.46
N GLU A 57 0.22 14.42 -2.55
CA GLU A 57 1.38 14.05 -3.37
C GLU A 57 1.09 14.12 -4.88
N MET A 58 -0.15 13.84 -5.33
CA MET A 58 -0.56 14.11 -6.72
C MET A 58 -0.48 15.61 -7.02
N TRP A 59 -1.00 16.47 -6.15
CA TRP A 59 -0.90 17.93 -6.30
C TRP A 59 0.56 18.41 -6.29
N ARG A 60 1.41 17.81 -5.45
CA ARG A 60 2.84 18.08 -5.42
C ARG A 60 3.55 17.61 -6.70
N LEU A 61 3.23 16.43 -7.21
CA LEU A 61 3.79 15.90 -8.46
C LEU A 61 3.32 16.71 -9.69
N LEU A 62 2.10 17.24 -9.65
CA LEU A 62 1.61 18.20 -10.65
C LEU A 62 2.34 19.56 -10.54
N ASP A 63 3.02 19.86 -9.44
CA ASP A 63 3.87 21.05 -9.24
C ASP A 63 3.22 22.38 -9.69
N GLY A 64 1.91 22.52 -9.42
CA GLY A 64 1.15 23.71 -9.83
C GLY A 64 0.73 23.75 -11.31
N HIS A 65 1.13 22.78 -12.13
CA HIS A 65 0.52 22.48 -13.43
C HIS A 65 -0.78 21.68 -13.23
N GLY A 66 -1.70 22.26 -12.47
CA GLY A 66 -3.08 21.81 -12.43
C GLY A 66 -3.79 22.09 -13.75
N LEU A 67 -4.94 21.48 -13.94
CA LEU A 67 -5.79 21.75 -15.09
C LEU A 67 -6.28 23.20 -15.02
N ASP A 68 -5.84 24.05 -15.95
CA ASP A 68 -6.35 25.41 -16.09
C ASP A 68 -7.83 25.38 -16.51
N GLU A 69 -8.59 26.45 -16.24
CA GLU A 69 -10.02 26.56 -16.62
C GLU A 69 -10.26 26.31 -18.13
N ASP A 70 -9.22 26.48 -18.94
CA ASP A 70 -9.21 26.34 -20.39
C ASP A 70 -8.56 25.02 -20.88
N GLU A 71 -8.15 24.11 -19.98
CA GLU A 71 -7.50 22.87 -20.38
C GLU A 71 -8.54 21.78 -20.71
N GLU A 72 -8.52 21.30 -21.96
CA GLU A 72 -9.48 20.33 -22.48
C GLU A 72 -9.25 18.95 -21.84
N LEU A 73 -9.93 18.74 -20.71
CA LEU A 73 -9.93 17.56 -19.84
C LEU A 73 -10.16 16.21 -20.55
N VAL A 74 -10.77 16.25 -21.73
CA VAL A 74 -11.18 15.08 -22.48
C VAL A 74 -10.85 15.38 -23.94
N PRO A 75 -9.92 14.63 -24.58
CA PRO A 75 -9.83 14.65 -26.03
C PRO A 75 -11.25 14.47 -26.57
N PRO A 76 -11.71 15.29 -27.53
CA PRO A 76 -13.09 15.24 -28.01
C PRO A 76 -13.46 13.79 -28.20
N ARG A 77 -14.54 13.34 -27.53
CA ARG A 77 -15.03 11.96 -27.64
C ARG A 77 -14.97 11.62 -29.11
N ASN A 78 -14.02 10.75 -29.46
CA ASN A 78 -13.77 10.42 -30.85
C ASN A 78 -15.13 10.04 -31.46
N THR A 79 -15.39 10.48 -32.70
CA THR A 79 -16.70 10.58 -33.37
C THR A 79 -17.42 9.23 -33.62
N TYR A 80 -17.13 8.24 -32.77
CA TYR A 80 -17.82 6.97 -32.59
C TYR A 80 -19.32 7.11 -32.24
N ASP A 81 -19.83 8.34 -32.13
CA ASP A 81 -21.27 8.57 -32.13
C ASP A 81 -21.96 8.04 -33.41
N THR A 82 -21.17 7.73 -34.46
CA THR A 82 -21.67 7.10 -35.69
C THR A 82 -21.29 5.62 -35.85
N GLU A 83 -20.12 5.19 -35.38
CA GLU A 83 -19.67 3.78 -35.51
C GLU A 83 -18.79 3.37 -34.31
N PRO A 84 -18.92 2.15 -33.76
CA PRO A 84 -18.05 1.66 -32.69
C PRO A 84 -16.59 1.63 -33.12
N ARG A 85 -15.67 1.68 -32.15
CA ARG A 85 -14.22 1.57 -32.40
C ARG A 85 -13.93 0.39 -33.33
N PRO A 86 -13.21 0.57 -34.45
CA PRO A 86 -12.80 -0.55 -35.29
C PRO A 86 -12.01 -1.53 -34.42
N VAL A 87 -12.50 -2.76 -34.34
CA VAL A 87 -11.75 -3.88 -33.78
C VAL A 87 -10.91 -4.45 -34.90
N ASP A 88 -9.61 -4.23 -34.82
CA ASP A 88 -8.61 -4.81 -35.72
C ASP A 88 -8.40 -6.27 -35.31
N PHE A 89 -9.06 -7.19 -36.01
CA PHE A 89 -8.78 -8.61 -35.96
C PHE A 89 -7.68 -8.84 -36.99
N GLY A 90 -6.43 -8.58 -36.61
CA GLY A 90 -5.28 -8.60 -37.53
C GLY A 90 -5.35 -9.76 -38.53
N ASP A 91 -5.05 -9.47 -39.79
CA ASP A 91 -5.17 -10.39 -40.92
C ASP A 91 -4.54 -11.75 -40.59
N ASP A 92 -5.39 -12.77 -40.41
CA ASP A 92 -5.01 -14.18 -40.40
C ASP A 92 -4.60 -14.58 -41.83
N ASP A 93 -3.44 -14.11 -42.30
CA ASP A 93 -2.80 -14.53 -43.55
C ASP A 93 -1.68 -15.56 -43.29
N ASP A 94 -1.84 -16.39 -42.25
CA ASP A 94 -1.03 -17.59 -41.99
C ASP A 94 -1.87 -18.86 -42.22
N CYS A 95 -2.43 -19.01 -43.43
CA CYS A 95 -2.97 -20.27 -43.94
C CYS A 95 -2.89 -20.34 -45.47
N ALA A 96 -1.69 -20.53 -46.01
CA ALA A 96 -1.46 -21.12 -47.34
C ALA A 96 -0.14 -21.91 -47.38
#